data_AF-A0A674F1I0-F1
#
_entry.id   AF-A0A674F1I0-F1
#
_cell.length_a   1.000
_cell.length_b   1.000
_cell.length_c   1.000
_cell.angle_alpha   90.00
_cell.angle_beta   90.00
_cell.angle_gamma   90.00
#
_symmetry.space_group_name_H-M   'P 1'
#
loop_
_entity.id
_entity.type
_entity.pdbx_description
1 polymer ?
#
loop_
_entity_poly.entity_id
_entity_poly.type
_entity_poly.pdbx_seq_one_letter_code
_entity_poly.pdbx_strand_id
1 'polypeptide(L)'
;MGILIAVQLDKDKPSGFSYRNIEIDHLIEKHEMGFDKALALQYTTDHTVLLHENAVINDHANGNNHQGRNNPLTVAPASHFSPDHVGKVIYFSDGGMMVITEVFRTHYLRGFSGVVVGEILEPIKGASLNAEPMQLYDLLVKKGEPEGLIVTLQLKDLDPSQGFNLSHVGKAVVAPGFSSYLITGLLPSGSALAKPTMPALVLPLTSHRSGEWLLFHSAGRGSWGMKEGPCRHALQSLDGMRNNALMRINVREELNFTFKAFMSDYSLSMVYHKKFMRVVLTNPLAIRVTARHSWDDTNNHMLTLTAFSHLCKKATTTVTVYIPEASLLCRSSSFTFTLQNSCPEGLQIVYVSQQPISDHEWIYTDPVDHMDNKRLFNLPVNYRPPSQLGVLIPTTDNIYNADPSHPRPRQHYPISKNSGRYKQCAGKRSAEECGCTDRLKVSPLAINSDCRQRVLRLTFPVTDFNITLFLRRTNHADQPLCSPYFVTVTEVNNRTSWKVTGTHATPTMDRMRQYLEDSLENNLYNPEGLQISLYGSELFHFRISVIPGVVLCDLVEEVQIYVAEPPLAFPTQHLVNNMAAIILGGLLLFGFLLIYNGVAMPTMSSIKTLLKKHKPTISPTRTQKSTMTQGPE
;
A
#
# COMPACT_ATOMS: atom_id res chain seq x y z
N MET A 1 4.99 10.13 29.61
CA MET A 1 3.88 9.38 28.99
C MET A 1 3.02 10.38 28.21
N GLY A 2 2.08 9.93 27.39
CA GLY A 2 1.30 10.81 26.50
C GLY A 2 0.15 11.51 27.20
N ILE A 3 -0.51 12.45 26.51
CA ILE A 3 -1.79 13.04 26.91
C ILE A 3 -2.86 12.41 26.02
N LEU A 4 -3.91 11.82 26.61
CA LEU A 4 -5.07 11.39 25.85
C LEU A 4 -5.98 12.61 25.63
N ILE A 5 -6.21 12.98 24.38
CA ILE A 5 -7.09 14.10 24.04
C ILE A 5 -8.41 13.51 23.54
N ALA A 6 -9.48 13.67 24.32
CA ALA A 6 -10.82 13.32 23.86
C ALA A 6 -11.43 14.55 23.19
N VAL A 7 -11.60 14.46 21.86
CA VAL A 7 -12.19 15.52 21.04
C VAL A 7 -13.66 15.19 20.79
N GLN A 8 -14.54 16.11 21.14
CA GLN A 8 -15.96 16.05 20.85
C GLN A 8 -16.30 17.11 19.82
N LEU A 9 -16.75 16.66 18.65
CA LEU A 9 -17.24 17.52 17.59
C LEU A 9 -18.61 18.08 18.00
N ASP A 10 -18.79 19.39 17.86
CA ASP A 10 -20.04 20.06 18.15
C ASP A 10 -21.08 19.64 17.10
N LYS A 11 -22.21 19.10 17.57
CA LYS A 11 -23.27 18.59 16.70
C LYS A 11 -23.95 19.72 15.92
N ASP A 12 -23.93 20.93 16.45
CA ASP A 12 -24.68 22.07 15.93
C ASP A 12 -23.78 23.10 15.21
N LYS A 13 -22.45 22.93 15.28
CA LYS A 13 -21.47 23.78 14.59
C LYS A 13 -20.41 22.92 13.88
N PRO A 14 -20.42 22.84 12.54
CA PRO A 14 -19.49 21.98 11.78
C PRO A 14 -18.00 22.38 11.90
N SER A 15 -17.69 23.51 12.52
CA SER A 15 -16.32 23.99 12.81
C SER A 15 -16.01 24.09 14.31
N GLY A 16 -16.96 23.78 15.20
CA GLY A 16 -16.74 23.76 16.65
C GLY A 16 -16.24 22.38 17.08
N PHE A 17 -15.12 22.35 17.79
CA PHE A 17 -14.74 21.16 18.55
C PHE A 17 -14.41 21.56 19.99
N SER A 18 -14.80 20.72 20.93
CA SER A 18 -14.32 20.78 22.29
C SER A 18 -13.34 19.65 22.49
N TYR A 19 -12.32 19.86 23.33
CA TYR A 19 -11.40 18.80 23.69
C TYR A 19 -11.18 18.81 25.20
N ARG A 20 -10.98 17.63 25.76
CA ARG A 20 -10.50 17.46 27.13
C ARG A 20 -9.20 16.68 27.10
N ASN A 21 -8.21 17.20 27.83
CA ASN A 21 -6.99 16.47 28.11
C ASN A 21 -7.26 15.53 29.27
N ILE A 22 -6.95 14.26 29.07
CA ILE A 22 -7.02 13.24 30.09
C ILE A 22 -5.58 12.78 30.31
N GLU A 23 -5.09 13.05 31.51
CA GLU A 23 -3.76 12.63 31.92
C GLU A 23 -3.77 11.12 32.12
N ILE A 24 -3.07 10.39 31.25
CA ILE A 24 -3.10 8.93 31.21
C ILE A 24 -2.61 8.34 32.54
N ASP A 25 -1.66 9.01 33.19
CA ASP A 25 -1.09 8.58 34.48
C ASP A 25 -2.13 8.54 35.61
N HIS A 26 -3.21 9.32 35.50
CA HIS A 26 -4.35 9.29 36.42
C HIS A 26 -5.41 8.24 36.06
N LEU A 27 -5.43 7.75 34.81
CA LEU A 27 -6.31 6.67 34.36
C LEU A 27 -5.75 5.28 34.64
N ILE A 28 -4.42 5.14 34.71
CA ILE A 28 -3.76 3.90 35.09
C ILE A 28 -3.91 3.78 36.61
N GLU A 29 -4.90 3.03 37.08
CA GLU A 29 -5.01 2.69 38.49
C GLU A 29 -3.74 1.94 38.91
N LYS A 30 -2.91 2.62 39.71
CA LYS A 30 -1.64 2.05 40.18
C LYS A 30 -1.86 0.76 40.99
N HIS A 31 -3.04 0.61 41.60
CA HIS A 31 -3.48 -0.59 42.30
C HIS A 31 -5.00 -0.73 42.17
N GLU A 32 -5.44 -1.80 41.54
CA GLU A 32 -6.81 -2.29 41.56
C GLU A 32 -6.94 -3.30 42.72
N MET A 33 -7.94 -3.10 43.59
CA MET A 33 -8.23 -4.09 44.61
C MET A 33 -8.73 -5.38 43.97
N GLY A 34 -8.27 -6.53 44.47
CA GLY A 34 -8.79 -7.83 44.06
C GLY A 34 -10.30 -7.93 44.29
N PHE A 35 -10.98 -8.72 43.46
CA PHE A 35 -12.43 -8.94 43.61
C PHE A 35 -12.73 -9.78 44.85
N ASP A 36 -13.95 -9.63 45.39
CA ASP A 36 -14.39 -10.33 46.62
C ASP A 36 -14.50 -11.86 46.45
N LYS A 37 -14.46 -12.38 45.21
CA LYS A 37 -14.54 -13.83 44.92
C LYS A 37 -13.20 -14.52 45.18
N ALA A 38 -13.26 -15.68 45.84
CA ALA A 38 -12.11 -16.55 46.07
C ALA A 38 -11.47 -17.07 44.76
N LEU A 39 -10.14 -17.19 44.75
CA LEU A 39 -9.37 -17.73 43.64
C LEU A 39 -8.70 -19.06 44.00
N ALA A 40 -8.85 -20.07 43.16
CA ALA A 40 -8.13 -21.33 43.33
C ALA A 40 -6.89 -21.36 42.43
N LEU A 41 -5.71 -21.43 43.04
CA LEU A 41 -4.43 -21.53 42.34
C LEU A 41 -4.16 -22.98 41.91
N GLN A 42 -3.79 -23.18 40.65
CA GLN A 42 -3.35 -24.46 40.10
C GLN A 42 -2.02 -24.27 39.39
N TYR A 43 -0.98 -25.01 39.81
CA TYR A 43 0.28 -25.04 39.07
C TYR A 43 0.12 -25.91 37.81
N THR A 44 0.56 -25.38 36.68
CA THR A 44 0.70 -26.14 35.42
C THR A 44 2.15 -26.48 35.14
N THR A 45 3.06 -25.56 35.47
CA THR A 45 4.51 -25.80 35.53
C THR A 45 5.08 -25.05 36.74
N ASP A 46 6.40 -25.13 36.93
CA ASP A 46 7.16 -24.28 37.88
C ASP A 46 7.17 -22.79 37.51
N HIS A 47 6.81 -22.44 36.27
CA HIS A 47 6.78 -21.06 35.76
C HIS A 47 5.36 -20.56 35.43
N THR A 48 4.37 -21.44 35.37
CA THR A 48 3.01 -21.11 34.92
C THR A 48 1.94 -21.63 35.87
N VAL A 49 0.90 -20.82 36.04
CA VAL A 49 -0.23 -21.13 36.92
C VAL A 49 -1.56 -20.77 36.26
N LEU A 50 -2.60 -21.44 36.72
CA LEU A 50 -3.99 -21.07 36.47
C LEU A 50 -4.59 -20.53 37.78
N LEU A 51 -5.33 -19.43 37.68
CA LEU A 51 -6.18 -18.95 38.77
C LEU A 51 -7.64 -19.10 38.36
N HIS A 52 -8.34 -20.01 39.03
CA HIS A 52 -9.76 -20.24 38.79
C HIS A 52 -10.59 -19.33 39.71
N GLU A 53 -11.46 -18.52 39.12
CA GLU A 53 -12.37 -17.66 39.86
C GLU A 53 -13.59 -18.45 40.31
N ASN A 54 -13.87 -18.49 41.61
CA ASN A 54 -15.02 -19.22 42.15
C ASN A 54 -16.34 -18.60 41.66
N ALA A 55 -17.20 -19.43 41.05
CA ALA A 55 -18.58 -19.05 40.79
C ALA A 55 -19.36 -19.23 42.09
N VAL A 56 -19.52 -18.16 42.87
CA VAL A 56 -20.40 -18.15 44.03
C VAL A 56 -21.83 -18.41 43.54
N ILE A 57 -22.34 -19.62 43.80
CA ILE A 57 -23.77 -19.91 43.75
C ILE A 57 -24.25 -19.68 45.18
N ASN A 58 -25.11 -18.69 45.40
CA ASN A 58 -25.74 -18.44 46.69
C ASN A 58 -26.71 -19.59 47.03
N ASP A 59 -26.19 -20.74 47.49
CA ASP A 59 -27.01 -21.85 47.97
C ASP A 59 -27.12 -21.89 49.51
N HIS A 60 -26.57 -20.91 50.23
CA HIS A 60 -26.58 -20.88 51.70
C HIS A 60 -27.10 -19.58 52.34
N ALA A 61 -27.94 -18.82 51.63
CA ALA A 61 -28.78 -17.82 52.29
C ALA A 61 -30.22 -18.35 52.39
N ASN A 62 -30.62 -18.70 53.62
CA ASN A 62 -31.94 -19.14 54.08
C ASN A 62 -32.27 -20.62 53.87
N GLY A 63 -31.85 -21.44 54.85
CA GLY A 63 -32.60 -22.61 55.25
C GLY A 63 -33.98 -22.17 55.77
N ASN A 64 -34.94 -22.06 54.86
CA ASN A 64 -36.38 -22.19 55.09
C ASN A 64 -37.12 -21.95 53.77
N ASN A 65 -37.35 -23.01 53.00
CA ASN A 65 -38.67 -23.31 52.44
C ASN A 65 -38.60 -24.61 51.62
N HIS A 66 -39.38 -25.59 52.08
CA HIS A 66 -39.85 -26.67 51.22
C HIS A 66 -40.69 -26.09 50.08
N GLN A 67 -40.58 -26.72 48.91
CA GLN A 67 -41.37 -26.58 47.68
C GLN A 67 -40.80 -25.68 46.57
N GLY A 68 -40.55 -26.31 45.42
CA GLY A 68 -40.77 -25.66 44.13
C GLY A 68 -39.69 -25.89 43.07
N ARG A 69 -39.97 -26.86 42.18
CA ARG A 69 -39.66 -26.86 40.73
C ARG A 69 -38.19 -26.76 40.27
N ASN A 70 -37.78 -27.86 39.65
CA ASN A 70 -36.81 -27.95 38.56
C ASN A 70 -36.84 -26.70 37.66
N ASN A 71 -35.79 -25.88 37.74
CA ASN A 71 -35.42 -24.92 36.70
C ASN A 71 -33.93 -25.14 36.37
N PRO A 72 -33.59 -25.89 35.31
CA PRO A 72 -32.21 -26.03 34.88
C PRO A 72 -31.89 -24.82 34.01
N LEU A 73 -31.11 -23.86 34.52
CA LEU A 73 -30.35 -22.79 33.82
C LEU A 73 -30.16 -21.56 34.73
N THR A 74 -29.56 -21.73 35.91
CA THR A 74 -28.93 -20.58 36.57
C THR A 74 -27.59 -20.33 35.86
N VAL A 75 -27.59 -19.31 34.99
CA VAL A 75 -26.39 -18.79 34.32
C VAL A 75 -25.31 -18.55 35.39
N ALA A 76 -24.19 -19.26 35.31
CA ALA A 76 -23.07 -19.02 36.21
C ALA A 76 -22.69 -17.53 36.17
N PRO A 77 -22.47 -16.87 37.32
CA PRO A 77 -22.14 -15.45 37.34
C PRO A 77 -20.91 -15.19 36.46
N ALA A 78 -20.97 -14.15 35.64
CA ALA A 78 -19.88 -13.82 34.72
C ALA A 78 -18.56 -13.63 35.47
N SER A 79 -17.46 -14.00 34.81
CA SER A 79 -16.11 -13.75 35.33
C SER A 79 -15.86 -12.26 35.46
N HIS A 80 -15.23 -11.84 36.58
CA HIS A 80 -14.72 -10.48 36.74
C HIS A 80 -13.45 -10.25 35.92
N PHE A 81 -12.73 -11.31 35.55
CA PHE A 81 -11.60 -11.17 34.65
C PHE A 81 -12.08 -10.79 33.25
N SER A 82 -11.39 -9.82 32.66
CA SER A 82 -11.62 -9.34 31.30
C SER A 82 -10.34 -9.49 30.48
N PRO A 83 -10.42 -9.56 29.14
CA PRO A 83 -9.24 -9.52 28.27
C PRO A 83 -8.36 -8.29 28.49
N ASP A 84 -8.92 -7.20 29.04
CA ASP A 84 -8.18 -5.97 29.35
C ASP A 84 -7.26 -6.11 30.57
N HIS A 85 -7.35 -7.22 31.31
CA HIS A 85 -6.42 -7.55 32.39
C HIS A 85 -5.15 -8.25 31.90
N VAL A 86 -5.07 -8.66 30.63
CA VAL A 86 -3.84 -9.22 30.06
C VAL A 86 -2.71 -8.19 30.15
N GLY A 87 -1.53 -8.62 30.60
CA GLY A 87 -0.38 -7.76 30.87
C GLY A 87 -0.33 -7.17 32.29
N LYS A 88 -1.43 -7.20 33.06
CA LYS A 88 -1.43 -6.77 34.46
C LYS A 88 -0.75 -7.80 35.37
N VAL A 89 -0.24 -7.32 36.49
CA VAL A 89 0.41 -8.13 37.53
C VAL A 89 -0.54 -8.34 38.70
N ILE A 90 -0.79 -9.60 39.04
CA ILE A 90 -1.44 -9.99 40.29
C ILE A 90 -0.37 -10.14 41.36
N TYR A 91 -0.64 -9.63 42.55
CA TYR A 91 0.19 -9.80 43.74
C TYR A 91 -0.65 -10.33 44.90
N PHE A 92 -0.04 -11.18 45.72
CA PHE A 92 -0.69 -11.81 46.87
C PHE A 92 -0.15 -11.26 48.18
N SER A 93 -1.00 -11.16 49.21
CA SER A 93 -0.61 -10.64 50.54
C SER A 93 0.49 -11.48 51.19
N ASP A 94 0.43 -12.80 50.99
CA ASP A 94 1.38 -13.76 51.57
C ASP A 94 2.69 -13.83 50.77
N GLY A 95 2.74 -13.16 49.61
CA GLY A 95 3.89 -13.06 48.73
C GLY A 95 3.75 -13.84 47.43
N GLY A 96 4.46 -13.36 46.42
CA GLY A 96 4.41 -13.86 45.06
C GLY A 96 3.67 -12.93 44.12
N MET A 97 4.08 -13.00 42.85
CA MET A 97 3.54 -12.16 41.79
C MET A 97 3.45 -12.97 40.50
N MET A 98 2.44 -12.69 39.69
CA MET A 98 2.31 -13.26 38.36
C MET A 98 1.80 -12.22 37.37
N VAL A 99 2.20 -12.32 36.10
CA VAL A 99 1.63 -11.54 35.01
C VAL A 99 0.54 -12.35 34.32
N ILE A 100 -0.61 -11.72 34.06
CA ILE A 100 -1.70 -12.36 33.32
C ILE A 100 -1.34 -12.39 31.85
N THR A 101 -1.25 -13.58 31.27
CA THR A 101 -0.97 -13.76 29.83
C THR A 101 -2.24 -14.03 29.04
N GLU A 102 -3.21 -14.74 29.63
CA GLU A 102 -4.48 -15.06 29.00
C GLU A 102 -5.64 -15.05 29.99
N VAL A 103 -6.85 -14.78 29.48
CA VAL A 103 -8.08 -14.72 30.26
C VAL A 103 -9.19 -15.49 29.55
N PHE A 104 -9.79 -16.45 30.25
CA PHE A 104 -10.93 -17.24 29.78
C PHE A 104 -12.16 -16.91 30.63
N ARG A 105 -13.10 -16.16 30.05
CA ARG A 105 -14.33 -15.70 30.74
C ARG A 105 -15.40 -16.79 30.88
N THR A 106 -15.23 -17.91 30.20
CA THR A 106 -16.14 -19.05 30.28
C THR A 106 -15.35 -20.25 30.77
N HIS A 107 -15.88 -20.92 31.77
CA HIS A 107 -15.24 -22.07 32.39
C HIS A 107 -16.08 -23.32 32.15
N TYR A 108 -15.44 -24.41 31.70
CA TYR A 108 -16.13 -25.68 31.47
C TYR A 108 -16.40 -26.45 32.78
N LEU A 109 -15.54 -26.27 33.79
CA LEU A 109 -15.75 -26.84 35.13
C LEU A 109 -16.87 -26.12 35.89
N ARG A 110 -17.87 -26.88 36.33
CA ARG A 110 -18.93 -26.38 37.21
C ARG A 110 -18.33 -25.87 38.53
N GLY A 111 -18.76 -24.69 38.95
CA GLY A 111 -18.31 -24.06 40.19
C GLY A 111 -17.24 -22.98 40.02
N PHE A 112 -16.76 -22.74 38.80
CA PHE A 112 -15.85 -21.63 38.49
C PHE A 112 -16.46 -20.73 37.40
N SER A 113 -16.26 -19.41 37.51
CA SER A 113 -16.81 -18.42 36.56
C SER A 113 -15.85 -18.07 35.44
N GLY A 114 -14.54 -18.20 35.68
CA GLY A 114 -13.49 -17.91 34.71
C GLY A 114 -12.15 -18.44 35.18
N VAL A 115 -11.15 -18.40 34.30
CA VAL A 115 -9.77 -18.76 34.62
C VAL A 115 -8.82 -17.80 33.93
N VAL A 116 -7.75 -17.43 34.61
CA VAL A 116 -6.64 -16.69 34.02
C VAL A 116 -5.38 -17.53 34.03
N VAL A 117 -4.58 -17.37 32.98
CA VAL A 117 -3.25 -17.97 32.87
C VAL A 117 -2.23 -16.93 33.31
N GLY A 118 -1.34 -17.37 34.18
CA GLY A 118 -0.28 -16.54 34.76
C GLY A 118 1.10 -17.09 34.49
N GLU A 119 2.03 -16.20 34.16
CA GLU A 119 3.47 -16.48 34.28
C GLU A 119 3.97 -15.96 35.64
N ILE A 120 4.62 -16.83 36.41
CA ILE A 120 5.13 -16.52 37.75
C ILE A 120 6.32 -15.56 37.62
N LEU A 121 6.24 -14.44 38.32
CA LEU A 121 7.31 -13.44 38.42
C LEU A 121 8.10 -13.62 39.71
N GLU A 122 7.37 -13.87 40.79
CA GLU A 122 7.93 -14.23 42.09
C GLU A 122 7.15 -15.45 42.62
N PRO A 123 7.84 -16.45 43.19
CA PRO A 123 7.19 -17.66 43.69
C PRO A 123 6.01 -17.35 44.62
N ILE A 124 4.85 -17.92 44.31
CA ILE A 124 3.63 -17.77 45.11
C ILE A 124 3.80 -18.54 46.42
N LYS A 125 3.58 -17.85 47.54
CA LYS A 125 3.74 -18.41 48.88
C LYS A 125 2.39 -18.83 49.44
N GLY A 126 2.39 -19.92 50.21
CA GLY A 126 1.27 -20.28 51.07
C GLY A 126 1.26 -19.48 52.37
N ALA A 127 0.17 -19.60 53.11
CA ALA A 127 0.05 -19.03 54.45
C ALA A 127 1.19 -19.54 55.35
N SER A 128 1.69 -18.66 56.23
CA SER A 128 2.76 -19.00 57.16
C SER A 128 2.39 -20.19 58.06
N LEU A 129 3.32 -21.10 58.32
CA LEU A 129 3.13 -22.22 59.25
C LEU A 129 2.75 -21.76 60.67
N ASN A 130 3.15 -20.55 61.07
CA ASN A 130 2.76 -19.98 62.37
C ASN A 130 1.28 -19.56 62.40
N ALA A 131 0.75 -19.12 61.25
CA ALA A 131 -0.64 -18.72 61.12
C ALA A 131 -1.54 -19.94 60.88
N GLU A 132 -1.03 -20.94 60.15
CA GLU A 132 -1.77 -22.11 59.69
C GLU A 132 -0.98 -23.40 60.01
N PRO A 133 -0.91 -23.81 61.29
CA PRO A 133 -0.13 -24.97 61.74
C PRO A 133 -0.66 -26.29 61.19
N MET A 134 -1.90 -26.34 60.69
CA MET A 134 -2.50 -27.51 60.04
C MET A 134 -1.70 -28.02 58.83
N GLN A 135 -0.88 -27.16 58.21
CA GLN A 135 0.00 -27.54 57.10
C GLN A 135 1.13 -28.50 57.50
N LEU A 136 1.36 -28.70 58.81
CA LEU A 136 2.32 -29.67 59.36
C LEU A 136 1.79 -31.11 59.39
N TYR A 137 0.53 -31.32 58.97
CA TYR A 137 -0.12 -32.64 59.00
C TYR A 137 -0.30 -33.19 57.59
N ASP A 138 -0.37 -34.52 57.51
CA ASP A 138 -0.69 -35.22 56.26
C ASP A 138 -2.16 -34.96 55.89
N LEU A 139 -2.38 -34.67 54.60
CA LEU A 139 -3.70 -34.39 54.05
C LEU A 139 -4.21 -35.60 53.27
N LEU A 140 -5.40 -36.07 53.63
CA LEU A 140 -6.14 -37.10 52.92
C LEU A 140 -7.28 -36.48 52.11
N VAL A 141 -7.27 -36.71 50.81
CA VAL A 141 -8.30 -36.28 49.85
C VAL A 141 -9.13 -37.48 49.45
N LYS A 142 -10.43 -37.41 49.72
CA LYS A 142 -11.42 -38.43 49.35
C LYS A 142 -12.33 -37.89 48.25
N LYS A 143 -12.41 -38.59 47.12
CA LYS A 143 -13.29 -38.23 46.01
C LYS A 143 -14.76 -38.43 46.40
N GLY A 144 -15.58 -37.39 46.25
CA GLY A 144 -17.02 -37.45 46.47
C GLY A 144 -17.79 -37.87 45.22
N GLU A 145 -18.96 -38.46 45.43
CA GLU A 145 -19.97 -38.75 44.39
C GLU A 145 -20.90 -37.53 44.22
N PRO A 146 -21.36 -37.18 43.00
CA PRO A 146 -21.05 -37.81 41.72
C PRO A 146 -19.82 -37.17 41.01
N GLU A 147 -19.07 -38.02 40.31
CA GLU A 147 -18.01 -37.66 39.33
C GLU A 147 -16.79 -36.88 39.86
N GLY A 148 -16.61 -36.75 41.19
CA GLY A 148 -15.45 -36.04 41.76
C GLY A 148 -15.49 -34.53 41.60
N LEU A 149 -16.69 -33.96 41.39
CA LEU A 149 -16.89 -32.51 41.38
C LEU A 149 -16.74 -31.89 42.78
N ILE A 150 -16.79 -32.72 43.82
CA ILE A 150 -16.58 -32.36 45.21
C ILE A 150 -15.63 -33.40 45.83
N VAL A 151 -14.73 -32.95 46.68
CA VAL A 151 -13.84 -33.79 47.48
C VAL A 151 -13.96 -33.46 48.96
N THR A 152 -13.67 -34.44 49.81
CA THR A 152 -13.54 -34.26 51.25
C THR A 152 -12.06 -34.24 51.60
N LEU A 153 -11.64 -33.17 52.27
CA LEU A 153 -10.29 -32.95 52.79
C LEU A 153 -10.26 -33.29 54.28
N GLN A 154 -9.38 -34.20 54.68
CA GLN A 154 -9.24 -34.65 56.06
C GLN A 154 -7.77 -34.63 56.47
N LEU A 155 -7.45 -34.03 57.61
CA LEU A 155 -6.11 -34.08 58.19
C LEU A 155 -5.95 -35.37 58.98
N LYS A 156 -4.81 -36.04 58.81
CA LYS A 156 -4.51 -37.31 59.47
C LYS A 156 -4.05 -37.07 60.91
N ASP A 157 -4.47 -37.96 61.82
CA ASP A 157 -4.01 -38.01 63.21
C ASP A 157 -4.20 -36.71 64.02
N LEU A 158 -5.21 -35.90 63.64
CA LEU A 158 -5.55 -34.62 64.28
C LEU A 158 -6.94 -34.67 64.94
N ASP A 159 -7.07 -34.02 66.11
CA ASP A 159 -8.37 -33.80 66.75
C ASP A 159 -9.27 -32.92 65.84
N PRO A 160 -10.53 -33.32 65.58
CA PRO A 160 -11.51 -32.50 64.85
C PRO A 160 -11.58 -31.03 65.27
N SER A 161 -11.32 -30.69 66.54
CA SER A 161 -11.35 -29.30 67.02
C SER A 161 -10.18 -28.44 66.51
N GLN A 162 -9.10 -29.05 66.02
CA GLN A 162 -7.93 -28.39 65.45
C GLN A 162 -7.88 -28.47 63.91
N GLY A 163 -8.91 -29.08 63.30
CA GLY A 163 -9.03 -29.24 61.85
C GLY A 163 -9.45 -27.97 61.11
N PHE A 164 -10.11 -28.14 59.96
CA PHE A 164 -10.55 -27.00 59.17
C PHE A 164 -11.63 -26.18 59.90
N ASN A 165 -11.49 -24.85 59.90
CA ASN A 165 -12.43 -23.92 60.52
C ASN A 165 -13.04 -22.95 59.49
N LEU A 166 -13.99 -22.11 59.91
CA LEU A 166 -14.73 -21.20 59.02
C LEU A 166 -13.84 -20.18 58.29
N SER A 167 -12.69 -19.82 58.86
CA SER A 167 -11.75 -18.91 58.20
C SER A 167 -11.07 -19.53 56.98
N HIS A 168 -11.10 -20.86 56.85
CA HIS A 168 -10.51 -21.57 55.71
C HIS A 168 -11.43 -21.64 54.50
N VAL A 169 -12.73 -21.34 54.66
CA VAL A 169 -13.67 -21.31 53.54
C VAL A 169 -13.26 -20.21 52.57
N GLY A 170 -13.10 -20.55 51.29
CA GLY A 170 -12.57 -19.67 50.25
C GLY A 170 -11.05 -19.75 50.06
N LYS A 171 -10.29 -20.38 50.98
CA LYS A 171 -8.88 -20.69 50.74
C LYS A 171 -8.75 -21.91 49.84
N ALA A 172 -7.61 -22.05 49.16
CA ALA A 172 -7.33 -23.20 48.31
C ALA A 172 -6.19 -24.03 48.90
N VAL A 173 -6.37 -25.35 48.94
CA VAL A 173 -5.26 -26.27 49.17
C VAL A 173 -4.57 -26.51 47.83
N VAL A 174 -3.26 -26.25 47.78
CA VAL A 174 -2.45 -26.35 46.58
C VAL A 174 -1.43 -27.45 46.77
N ALA A 175 -1.48 -28.45 45.89
CA ALA A 175 -0.53 -29.56 45.83
C ALA A 175 0.12 -29.57 44.43
N PRO A 176 1.35 -29.06 44.26
CA PRO A 176 2.02 -29.03 42.96
C PRO A 176 2.09 -30.43 42.33
N GLY A 177 1.78 -30.53 41.03
CA GLY A 177 1.71 -31.80 40.29
C GLY A 177 0.38 -32.56 40.45
N PHE A 178 -0.53 -32.10 41.33
CA PHE A 178 -1.87 -32.66 41.52
C PHE A 178 -2.94 -31.59 41.28
N SER A 179 -4.22 -31.97 41.42
CA SER A 179 -5.30 -30.99 41.48
C SER A 179 -5.19 -30.17 42.75
N SER A 180 -5.36 -28.86 42.65
CA SER A 180 -5.67 -28.01 43.79
C SER A 180 -7.14 -28.12 44.17
N TYR A 181 -7.47 -27.73 45.40
CA TYR A 181 -8.80 -27.90 45.99
C TYR A 181 -9.27 -26.61 46.67
N LEU A 182 -10.31 -25.97 46.12
CA LEU A 182 -10.92 -24.78 46.71
C LEU A 182 -11.87 -25.18 47.85
N ILE A 183 -11.62 -24.75 49.08
CA ILE A 183 -12.49 -25.05 50.21
C ILE A 183 -13.79 -24.24 50.11
N THR A 184 -14.92 -24.93 50.13
CA THR A 184 -16.25 -24.35 49.95
C THR A 184 -17.16 -24.51 51.16
N GLY A 185 -16.84 -25.44 52.05
CA GLY A 185 -17.61 -25.66 53.28
C GLY A 185 -16.88 -26.57 54.24
N LEU A 186 -17.50 -26.81 55.40
CA LEU A 186 -16.96 -27.64 56.47
C LEU A 186 -17.92 -28.75 56.84
N LEU A 187 -17.37 -29.85 57.33
CA LEU A 187 -18.10 -30.96 57.90
C LEU A 187 -17.97 -30.95 59.42
N PRO A 188 -18.96 -31.48 60.17
CA PRO A 188 -18.92 -31.54 61.64
C PRO A 188 -17.70 -32.29 62.21
N SER A 189 -17.06 -33.13 61.40
CA SER A 189 -15.86 -33.91 61.76
C SER A 189 -14.54 -33.12 61.70
N GLY A 190 -14.57 -31.79 61.53
CA GLY A 190 -13.36 -30.97 61.32
C GLY A 190 -12.72 -31.15 59.93
N SER A 191 -13.41 -31.86 59.03
CA SER A 191 -13.03 -32.04 57.62
C SER A 191 -13.61 -30.93 56.74
N ALA A 192 -13.00 -30.65 55.59
CA ALA A 192 -13.47 -29.62 54.66
C ALA A 192 -14.07 -30.22 53.38
N LEU A 193 -15.12 -29.58 52.85
CA LEU A 193 -15.64 -29.82 51.50
C LEU A 193 -14.94 -28.89 50.52
N ALA A 194 -14.38 -29.44 49.46
CA ALA A 194 -13.65 -28.66 48.47
C ALA A 194 -14.00 -29.05 47.02
N LYS A 195 -13.77 -28.10 46.11
CA LYS A 195 -13.91 -28.29 44.66
C LYS A 195 -12.54 -28.42 44.01
N PRO A 196 -12.24 -29.50 43.28
CA PRO A 196 -10.98 -29.63 42.56
C PRO A 196 -10.93 -28.72 41.33
N THR A 197 -9.77 -28.13 41.07
CA THR A 197 -9.46 -27.37 39.84
C THR A 197 -9.20 -28.29 38.65
N MET A 198 -8.84 -29.56 38.88
CA MET A 198 -8.65 -30.58 37.86
C MET A 198 -9.32 -31.90 38.27
N PRO A 199 -10.67 -32.01 38.25
CA PRO A 199 -11.40 -33.19 38.75
C PRO A 199 -11.02 -34.51 38.07
N ALA A 200 -10.61 -34.45 36.79
CA ALA A 200 -10.17 -35.63 36.04
C ALA A 200 -8.90 -36.28 36.61
N LEU A 201 -8.05 -35.52 37.30
CA LEU A 201 -6.81 -36.01 37.90
C LEU A 201 -7.00 -36.51 39.35
N VAL A 202 -8.19 -36.34 39.93
CA VAL A 202 -8.47 -36.74 41.30
C VAL A 202 -8.77 -38.24 41.36
N LEU A 203 -7.87 -38.99 42.02
CA LEU A 203 -8.04 -40.41 42.33
C LEU A 203 -9.05 -40.61 43.47
N PRO A 204 -9.64 -41.80 43.64
CA PRO A 204 -10.63 -42.06 44.70
C PRO A 204 -10.14 -41.69 46.12
N LEU A 205 -8.85 -41.95 46.37
CA LEU A 205 -8.17 -41.61 47.61
C LEU A 205 -6.76 -41.12 47.28
N THR A 206 -6.37 -39.96 47.78
CA THR A 206 -5.02 -39.39 47.60
C THR A 206 -4.50 -38.89 48.96
N SER A 207 -3.23 -39.13 49.25
CA SER A 207 -2.58 -38.67 50.48
C SER A 207 -1.41 -37.77 50.11
N HIS A 208 -1.34 -36.58 50.69
CA HIS A 208 -0.21 -35.65 50.58
C HIS A 208 0.48 -35.57 51.93
N ARG A 209 1.80 -35.72 51.95
CA ARG A 209 2.58 -35.60 53.18
C ARG A 209 2.68 -34.14 53.63
N SER A 210 2.92 -33.92 54.91
CA SER A 210 3.34 -32.60 55.41
C SER A 210 4.49 -32.03 54.56
N GLY A 211 4.33 -30.80 54.07
CA GLY A 211 5.28 -30.12 53.18
C GLY A 211 5.08 -30.34 51.68
N GLU A 212 4.23 -31.29 51.26
CA GLU A 212 3.88 -31.50 49.84
C GLU A 212 2.68 -30.65 49.38
N TRP A 213 1.99 -30.01 50.32
CA TRP A 213 0.85 -29.15 50.05
C TRP A 213 0.94 -27.87 50.88
N LEU A 214 0.27 -26.82 50.42
CA LEU A 214 0.18 -25.54 51.11
C LEU A 214 -1.25 -25.00 51.08
N LEU A 215 -1.57 -24.13 52.04
CA LEU A 215 -2.82 -23.39 52.08
C LEU A 215 -2.61 -22.02 51.43
N PHE A 216 -3.26 -21.79 50.31
CA PHE A 216 -3.21 -20.54 49.56
C PHE A 216 -4.40 -19.65 49.92
N HIS A 217 -4.11 -18.42 50.33
CA HIS A 217 -5.09 -17.45 50.74
C HIS A 217 -5.37 -16.41 49.64
N SER A 218 -6.60 -16.41 49.15
CA SER A 218 -7.07 -15.49 48.09
C SER A 218 -8.51 -15.00 48.32
N ALA A 219 -9.06 -15.28 49.50
CA ALA A 219 -10.43 -14.95 49.86
C ALA A 219 -10.48 -13.74 50.78
N GLY A 220 -11.35 -12.78 50.47
CA GLY A 220 -11.55 -11.55 51.24
C GLY A 220 -10.83 -10.34 50.65
N ARG A 221 -11.31 -9.14 50.99
CA ARG A 221 -10.70 -7.90 50.51
C ARG A 221 -9.27 -7.77 51.01
N GLY A 222 -8.34 -7.52 50.09
CA GLY A 222 -6.93 -7.27 50.40
C GLY A 222 -6.04 -8.50 50.45
N SER A 223 -6.57 -9.73 50.31
CA SER A 223 -5.73 -10.95 50.21
C SER A 223 -4.90 -10.98 48.91
N TRP A 224 -5.40 -10.32 47.87
CA TRP A 224 -4.69 -10.13 46.61
C TRP A 224 -5.13 -8.82 45.96
N GLY A 225 -4.32 -8.34 45.03
CA GLY A 225 -4.64 -7.19 44.20
C GLY A 225 -4.02 -7.31 42.82
N MET A 226 -4.36 -6.37 41.96
CA MET A 226 -3.87 -6.29 40.59
C MET A 226 -3.30 -4.90 40.35
N LYS A 227 -2.24 -4.80 39.55
CA LYS A 227 -1.65 -3.52 39.19
C LYS A 227 -1.03 -3.58 37.81
N GLU A 228 -0.81 -2.40 37.24
CA GLU A 228 -0.02 -2.29 36.02
C GLU A 228 1.43 -2.76 36.29
N GLY A 229 1.91 -3.70 35.48
CA GLY A 229 3.27 -4.22 35.60
C GLY A 229 4.33 -3.20 35.14
N PRO A 230 5.60 -3.35 35.55
CA PRO A 230 6.68 -2.56 34.95
C PRO A 230 6.80 -2.87 33.46
N CYS A 231 7.33 -1.92 32.68
CA CYS A 231 7.54 -2.17 31.26
C CYS A 231 8.62 -3.24 31.04
N ARG A 232 8.25 -4.33 30.36
CA ARG A 232 9.13 -5.46 30.02
C ARG A 232 9.23 -5.75 28.54
N HIS A 233 8.40 -5.08 27.74
CA HIS A 233 8.26 -5.33 26.32
C HIS A 233 8.68 -4.11 25.53
N ALA A 234 9.34 -4.34 24.40
CA ALA A 234 9.59 -3.30 23.41
C ALA A 234 9.26 -3.85 22.02
N LEU A 235 8.57 -3.04 21.24
CA LEU A 235 8.26 -3.27 19.84
C LEU A 235 9.10 -2.31 19.00
N GLN A 236 9.69 -2.82 17.93
CA GLN A 236 10.51 -2.05 17.00
C GLN A 236 10.10 -2.35 15.55
N SER A 237 10.06 -1.31 14.70
CA SER A 237 10.03 -1.47 13.24
C SER A 237 11.44 -1.62 12.69
N LEU A 238 11.68 -2.65 11.87
CA LEU A 238 12.97 -2.85 11.20
C LEU A 238 13.12 -1.99 9.94
N ASP A 239 12.01 -1.62 9.30
CA ASP A 239 12.00 -0.76 8.09
C ASP A 239 12.04 0.75 8.41
N GLY A 240 12.29 1.12 9.67
CA GLY A 240 12.33 2.53 10.09
C GLY A 240 10.97 3.24 10.04
N MET A 241 9.87 2.48 10.02
CA MET A 241 8.53 3.03 9.94
C MET A 241 8.19 3.78 11.24
N ARG A 242 7.67 5.00 11.08
CA ARG A 242 7.24 5.85 12.21
C ARG A 242 5.80 5.51 12.61
N ASN A 243 5.51 5.66 13.90
CA ASN A 243 4.14 5.57 14.38
C ASN A 243 3.27 6.66 13.75
N ASN A 244 2.02 6.33 13.43
CA ASN A 244 1.04 7.14 12.70
C ASN A 244 1.47 7.55 11.27
N ALA A 245 2.38 6.83 10.63
CA ALA A 245 2.77 7.10 9.25
C ALA A 245 1.61 6.82 8.26
N LEU A 246 1.56 7.62 7.19
CA LEU A 246 0.69 7.38 6.03
C LEU A 246 1.51 6.74 4.92
N MET A 247 1.18 5.51 4.57
CA MET A 247 1.81 4.76 3.48
C MET A 247 0.83 4.66 2.31
N ARG A 248 1.25 5.16 1.14
CA ARG A 248 0.47 5.06 -0.09
C ARG A 248 0.86 3.81 -0.85
N ILE A 249 -0.14 3.03 -1.24
CA ILE A 249 0.01 1.82 -2.05
C ILE A 249 -0.79 2.00 -3.34
N ASN A 250 -0.17 1.73 -4.49
CA ASN A 250 -0.83 1.76 -5.78
C ASN A 250 -1.58 0.46 -6.04
N VAL A 251 -2.42 0.45 -7.07
CA VAL A 251 -3.15 -0.74 -7.53
C VAL A 251 -2.16 -1.85 -7.89
N ARG A 252 -2.37 -3.05 -7.32
CA ARG A 252 -1.51 -4.24 -7.49
C ARG A 252 -0.07 -4.07 -7.01
N GLU A 253 0.23 -3.04 -6.23
CA GLU A 253 1.50 -2.92 -5.52
C GLU A 253 1.46 -3.78 -4.24
N GLU A 254 2.64 -4.25 -3.86
CA GLU A 254 2.88 -5.00 -2.62
C GLU A 254 3.90 -4.24 -1.76
N LEU A 255 3.60 -4.06 -0.47
CA LEU A 255 4.48 -3.45 0.51
C LEU A 255 4.71 -4.40 1.68
N ASN A 256 5.96 -4.49 2.12
CA ASN A 256 6.36 -5.35 3.24
C ASN A 256 6.79 -4.51 4.43
N PHE A 257 6.34 -4.90 5.63
CA PHE A 257 6.66 -4.27 6.89
C PHE A 257 7.06 -5.31 7.92
N THR A 258 8.18 -5.14 8.61
CA THR A 258 8.73 -6.08 9.56
C THR A 258 8.85 -5.44 10.94
N PHE A 259 8.32 -6.15 11.94
CA PHE A 259 8.35 -5.77 13.34
C PHE A 259 9.05 -6.84 14.17
N LYS A 260 9.70 -6.38 15.23
CA LYS A 260 10.40 -7.22 16.19
C LYS A 260 9.93 -6.87 17.60
N ALA A 261 9.51 -7.87 18.35
CA ALA A 261 9.17 -7.74 19.75
C ALA A 261 10.31 -8.29 20.62
N PHE A 262 10.69 -7.52 21.63
CA PHE A 262 11.74 -7.84 22.61
C PHE A 262 11.12 -7.95 24.00
N MET A 263 11.68 -8.85 24.81
CA MET A 263 11.49 -8.89 26.25
C MET A 263 12.78 -8.44 26.94
N SER A 264 12.71 -7.47 27.84
CA SER A 264 13.89 -6.95 28.55
C SER A 264 14.36 -7.86 29.68
N ASP A 265 13.51 -8.78 30.15
CA ASP A 265 13.78 -9.65 31.28
C ASP A 265 13.71 -11.13 30.83
N TYR A 266 14.82 -11.61 30.27
CA TYR A 266 14.95 -12.98 29.77
C TYR A 266 14.93 -14.04 30.89
N SER A 267 15.03 -13.62 32.16
CA SER A 267 15.05 -14.55 33.30
C SER A 267 13.70 -15.24 33.56
N LEU A 268 12.62 -14.73 32.95
CA LEU A 268 11.24 -15.12 33.26
C LEU A 268 10.52 -15.88 32.13
N SER A 269 11.03 -15.86 30.90
CA SER A 269 10.36 -16.50 29.74
C SER A 269 11.26 -17.55 29.09
N MET A 270 11.14 -18.80 29.57
CA MET A 270 11.70 -19.98 28.90
C MET A 270 10.81 -20.52 27.76
N VAL A 271 9.71 -19.82 27.42
CA VAL A 271 8.78 -20.27 26.38
C VAL A 271 9.37 -19.99 24.98
N TYR A 272 9.93 -21.02 24.37
CA TYR A 272 10.38 -20.97 22.98
C TYR A 272 9.21 -20.70 22.03
N HIS A 273 9.45 -19.86 21.02
CA HIS A 273 8.50 -19.56 19.96
C HIS A 273 7.15 -18.97 20.42
N LYS A 274 7.12 -18.21 21.52
CA LYS A 274 5.92 -17.47 21.94
C LYS A 274 5.57 -16.37 20.92
N LYS A 275 4.28 -16.22 20.60
CA LYS A 275 3.78 -15.17 19.69
C LYS A 275 3.32 -13.96 20.51
N PHE A 276 4.14 -12.93 20.59
CA PHE A 276 3.85 -11.71 21.35
C PHE A 276 2.96 -10.71 20.61
N MET A 277 3.09 -10.60 19.29
CA MET A 277 2.40 -9.56 18.52
C MET A 277 1.04 -9.99 17.97
N ARG A 278 0.07 -9.08 18.04
CA ARG A 278 -1.22 -9.15 17.34
C ARG A 278 -1.37 -8.01 16.33
N VAL A 279 -2.22 -8.23 15.33
CA VAL A 279 -2.49 -7.30 14.23
C VAL A 279 -3.98 -7.04 14.17
N VAL A 280 -4.36 -5.76 14.11
CA VAL A 280 -5.74 -5.31 13.94
C VAL A 280 -5.82 -4.44 12.69
N LEU A 281 -6.86 -4.68 11.89
CA LEU A 281 -7.18 -3.92 10.69
C LEU A 281 -8.52 -3.24 10.90
N THR A 282 -8.58 -1.93 10.67
CA THR A 282 -9.85 -1.18 10.74
C THR A 282 -10.78 -1.50 9.58
N ASN A 283 -10.23 -1.70 8.38
CA ASN A 283 -10.98 -2.12 7.20
C ASN A 283 -10.20 -3.21 6.41
N PRO A 284 -10.46 -4.50 6.65
CA PRO A 284 -9.75 -5.59 5.96
C PRO A 284 -10.15 -5.74 4.48
N LEU A 285 -11.26 -5.13 4.04
CA LEU A 285 -11.71 -5.18 2.65
C LEU A 285 -10.98 -4.14 1.77
N ALA A 286 -10.46 -3.07 2.37
CA ALA A 286 -9.77 -2.02 1.61
C ALA A 286 -8.43 -2.48 1.03
N ILE A 287 -7.61 -3.15 1.84
CA ILE A 287 -6.27 -3.61 1.47
C ILE A 287 -6.08 -4.97 2.13
N ARG A 288 -5.59 -5.94 1.35
CA ARG A 288 -5.35 -7.29 1.86
C ARG A 288 -4.01 -7.27 2.61
N VAL A 289 -4.02 -7.61 3.89
CA VAL A 289 -2.80 -7.71 4.70
C VAL A 289 -2.63 -9.14 5.17
N THR A 290 -1.49 -9.75 4.87
CA THR A 290 -1.13 -11.08 5.35
C THR A 290 0.00 -10.98 6.35
N ALA A 291 -0.10 -11.75 7.44
CA ALA A 291 0.89 -11.77 8.51
C ALA A 291 1.67 -13.08 8.47
N ARG A 292 3.00 -13.00 8.51
CA ARG A 292 3.91 -14.12 8.69
C ARG A 292 4.65 -13.95 10.01
N HIS A 293 4.59 -14.96 10.86
CA HIS A 293 5.31 -14.99 12.12
C HIS A 293 6.58 -15.83 12.00
N SER A 294 7.67 -15.36 12.58
CA SER A 294 8.95 -16.08 12.69
C SER A 294 9.66 -15.71 13.99
N TRP A 295 10.77 -16.36 14.28
CA TRP A 295 11.64 -16.06 15.42
C TRP A 295 13.08 -15.93 14.95
N ASP A 296 13.84 -15.02 15.56
CA ASP A 296 15.27 -14.87 15.29
C ASP A 296 16.11 -15.85 16.12
N ASP A 297 17.43 -15.85 15.89
CA ASP A 297 18.38 -16.71 16.61
C ASP A 297 18.39 -16.49 18.14
N THR A 298 17.88 -15.33 18.59
CA THR A 298 17.72 -14.96 20.00
C THR A 298 16.30 -15.20 20.53
N ASN A 299 15.48 -15.95 19.79
CA ASN A 299 14.08 -16.28 20.09
C ASN A 299 13.15 -15.05 20.23
N ASN A 300 13.52 -13.90 19.68
CA ASN A 300 12.61 -12.74 19.62
C ASN A 300 11.55 -12.98 18.55
N HIS A 301 10.31 -12.60 18.85
CA HIS A 301 9.21 -12.74 17.90
C HIS A 301 9.35 -11.70 16.77
N MET A 302 9.33 -12.17 15.54
CA MET A 302 9.31 -11.38 14.33
C MET A 302 7.96 -11.51 13.62
N LEU A 303 7.47 -10.40 13.10
CA LEU A 303 6.22 -10.31 12.35
C LEU A 303 6.47 -9.55 11.05
N THR A 304 6.28 -10.22 9.93
CA THR A 304 6.28 -9.60 8.60
C THR A 304 4.86 -9.47 8.11
N LEU A 305 4.44 -8.25 7.82
CA LEU A 305 3.18 -7.91 7.18
C LEU A 305 3.42 -7.64 5.70
N THR A 306 2.65 -8.32 4.86
CA THR A 306 2.60 -8.05 3.43
C THR A 306 1.26 -7.44 3.10
N ALA A 307 1.27 -6.18 2.67
CA ALA A 307 0.10 -5.44 2.26
C ALA A 307 -0.01 -5.44 0.74
N PHE A 308 -1.15 -5.87 0.22
CA PHE A 308 -1.44 -5.95 -1.21
C PHE A 308 -2.71 -5.18 -1.55
N SER A 309 -2.58 -4.24 -2.48
CA SER A 309 -3.72 -3.48 -3.00
C SER A 309 -4.40 -4.23 -4.15
N HIS A 310 -5.60 -4.73 -3.89
CA HIS A 310 -6.41 -5.44 -4.89
C HIS A 310 -7.57 -4.58 -5.43
N LEU A 311 -7.89 -3.46 -4.78
CA LEU A 311 -8.99 -2.59 -5.18
C LEU A 311 -8.51 -1.54 -6.21
N CYS A 312 -9.27 -1.35 -7.27
CA CYS A 312 -9.09 -0.24 -8.21
C CYS A 312 -9.83 1.04 -7.76
N LYS A 313 -9.93 1.28 -6.45
CA LYS A 313 -10.64 2.45 -5.87
C LYS A 313 -9.88 2.98 -4.65
N LYS A 314 -9.97 4.30 -4.43
CA LYS A 314 -9.40 4.94 -3.24
C LYS A 314 -10.02 4.33 -1.98
N ALA A 315 -9.17 3.83 -1.09
CA ALA A 315 -9.58 3.21 0.15
C ALA A 315 -8.48 3.35 1.19
N THR A 316 -8.84 3.34 2.47
CA THR A 316 -7.89 3.43 3.58
C THR A 316 -8.15 2.31 4.56
N THR A 317 -7.07 1.81 5.17
CA THR A 317 -7.12 0.95 6.34
C THR A 317 -5.98 1.31 7.27
N THR A 318 -6.31 1.47 8.54
CA THR A 318 -5.34 1.58 9.62
C THR A 318 -4.98 0.19 10.09
N VAL A 319 -3.66 -0.06 10.15
CA VAL A 319 -3.04 -1.28 10.65
C VAL A 319 -2.42 -0.97 12.00
N THR A 320 -2.79 -1.74 13.03
CA THR A 320 -2.20 -1.65 14.36
C THR A 320 -1.55 -2.97 14.71
N VAL A 321 -0.24 -2.93 14.94
CA VAL A 321 0.55 -4.02 15.50
C VAL A 321 0.83 -3.69 16.96
N TYR A 322 0.52 -4.60 17.87
CA TYR A 322 0.76 -4.37 19.30
C TYR A 322 1.04 -5.66 20.05
N ILE A 323 1.65 -5.53 21.23
CA ILE A 323 1.91 -6.62 22.16
C ILE A 323 0.82 -6.58 23.25
N PRO A 324 -0.12 -7.55 23.29
CA PRO A 324 -1.21 -7.53 24.27
C PRO A 324 -0.74 -7.61 25.73
N GLU A 325 0.33 -8.34 25.99
CA GLU A 325 0.92 -8.52 27.33
C GLU A 325 1.82 -7.33 27.76
N ALA A 326 1.99 -6.33 26.90
CA ALA A 326 2.81 -5.18 27.22
C ALA A 326 2.07 -4.23 28.16
N SER A 327 2.76 -3.85 29.24
CA SER A 327 2.29 -2.83 30.15
C SER A 327 1.99 -1.52 29.42
N LEU A 328 0.94 -0.82 29.84
CA LEU A 328 0.58 0.53 29.42
C LEU A 328 1.68 1.56 29.74
N LEU A 329 2.60 1.23 30.65
CA LEU A 329 3.78 2.03 30.96
C LEU A 329 4.89 1.91 29.90
N CYS A 330 4.78 0.97 28.95
CA CYS A 330 5.73 0.84 27.86
C CYS A 330 5.59 1.94 26.82
N ARG A 331 6.72 2.57 26.46
CA ARG A 331 6.74 3.64 25.44
C ARG A 331 6.49 3.15 24.02
N SER A 332 6.90 1.92 23.73
CA SER A 332 6.89 1.33 22.39
C SER A 332 6.31 -0.08 22.45
N SER A 333 5.01 -0.19 22.72
CA SER A 333 4.28 -1.47 22.74
C SER A 333 3.34 -1.66 21.55
N SER A 334 3.13 -0.59 20.75
CA SER A 334 2.28 -0.60 19.57
C SER A 334 2.83 0.28 18.44
N PHE A 335 2.57 -0.14 17.21
CA PHE A 335 2.74 0.64 15.99
C PHE A 335 1.42 0.69 15.26
N THR A 336 0.95 1.90 14.99
CA THR A 336 -0.24 2.17 14.19
C THR A 336 0.17 2.95 12.95
N PHE A 337 -0.26 2.54 11.78
CA PHE A 337 0.00 3.25 10.53
C PHE A 337 -1.19 3.10 9.58
N THR A 338 -1.34 4.07 8.69
CA THR A 338 -2.44 4.08 7.73
C THR A 338 -1.92 3.67 6.37
N LEU A 339 -2.51 2.62 5.82
CA LEU A 339 -2.35 2.25 4.42
C LEU A 339 -3.44 2.93 3.61
N GLN A 340 -3.05 3.68 2.58
CA GLN A 340 -3.97 4.36 1.68
C GLN A 340 -3.76 3.87 0.26
N ASN A 341 -4.78 3.20 -0.29
CA ASN A 341 -4.83 2.86 -1.69
C ASN A 341 -5.04 4.15 -2.50
N SER A 342 -3.96 4.69 -3.05
CA SER A 342 -3.93 5.99 -3.72
C SER A 342 -2.70 6.11 -4.60
N CYS A 343 -2.65 7.16 -5.42
CA CYS A 343 -1.46 7.43 -6.23
C CYS A 343 -0.25 7.67 -5.32
N PRO A 344 0.84 6.92 -5.52
CA PRO A 344 2.11 7.21 -4.87
C PRO A 344 2.61 8.61 -5.24
N GLU A 345 3.32 9.21 -4.30
CA GLU A 345 3.88 10.55 -4.50
C GLU A 345 4.99 10.52 -5.56
N GLY A 346 4.96 11.50 -6.48
CA GLY A 346 5.94 11.61 -7.56
C GLY A 346 5.82 10.54 -8.66
N LEU A 347 4.75 9.72 -8.67
CA LEU A 347 4.51 8.77 -9.75
C LEU A 347 4.13 9.53 -11.03
N GLN A 348 4.88 9.29 -12.10
CA GLN A 348 4.61 9.86 -13.42
C GLN A 348 5.03 8.88 -14.51
N ILE A 349 4.50 9.06 -15.72
CA ILE A 349 5.05 8.41 -16.91
C ILE A 349 6.03 9.37 -17.59
N VAL A 350 7.12 8.82 -18.13
CA VAL A 350 8.13 9.59 -18.83
C VAL A 350 8.47 8.97 -20.18
N TYR A 351 8.59 9.81 -21.20
CA TYR A 351 9.17 9.39 -22.47
C TYR A 351 10.69 9.41 -22.38
N VAL A 352 11.34 8.30 -22.74
CA VAL A 352 12.79 8.20 -22.78
C VAL A 352 13.22 7.90 -24.21
N SER A 353 13.92 8.85 -24.82
CA SER A 353 14.55 8.68 -26.13
C SER A 353 15.70 7.68 -26.07
N GLN A 354 15.90 6.87 -27.12
CA GLN A 354 17.02 5.92 -27.25
C GLN A 354 18.39 6.61 -27.07
N GLN A 355 18.48 7.85 -27.51
CA GLN A 355 19.59 8.74 -27.22
C GLN A 355 19.06 9.88 -26.35
N PRO A 356 19.25 9.84 -25.02
CA PRO A 356 18.81 10.93 -24.16
C PRO A 356 19.58 12.21 -24.47
N ILE A 357 18.93 13.36 -24.29
CA ILE A 357 19.54 14.70 -24.35
C ILE A 357 19.36 15.29 -22.96
N SER A 358 20.45 15.76 -22.34
CA SER A 358 20.35 16.39 -21.02
C SER A 358 19.65 17.75 -21.09
N ASP A 359 19.04 18.20 -19.99
CA ASP A 359 18.38 19.52 -19.93
C ASP A 359 19.33 20.68 -20.29
N HIS A 360 20.60 20.56 -19.90
CA HIS A 360 21.61 21.56 -20.24
C HIS A 360 21.91 21.59 -21.75
N GLU A 361 22.10 20.42 -22.36
CA GLU A 361 22.28 20.33 -23.82
C GLU A 361 21.04 20.81 -24.57
N TRP A 362 19.86 20.50 -24.06
CA TRP A 362 18.59 20.94 -24.64
C TRP A 362 18.47 22.45 -24.71
N ILE A 363 18.96 23.18 -23.72
CA ILE A 363 18.84 24.64 -23.67
C ILE A 363 20.02 25.32 -24.36
N TYR A 364 21.24 24.86 -24.11
CA TYR A 364 22.45 25.63 -24.37
C TYR A 364 23.34 25.08 -25.50
N THR A 365 23.11 23.87 -26.01
CA THR A 365 23.96 23.24 -27.04
C THR A 365 23.16 22.79 -28.27
N ASP A 366 23.83 22.42 -29.37
CA ASP A 366 23.19 21.85 -30.57
C ASP A 366 23.59 20.36 -30.69
N PRO A 367 22.91 19.44 -29.98
CA PRO A 367 23.25 18.02 -30.06
C PRO A 367 22.98 17.47 -31.46
N VAL A 368 23.91 16.66 -31.94
CA VAL A 368 23.87 15.99 -33.25
C VAL A 368 23.71 14.48 -33.09
N ASP A 369 23.15 13.82 -34.11
CA ASP A 369 23.08 12.35 -34.16
C ASP A 369 24.37 11.73 -34.70
N HIS A 370 24.40 10.41 -34.86
CA HIS A 370 25.56 9.68 -35.39
C HIS A 370 25.92 10.05 -36.84
N MET A 371 25.03 10.75 -37.55
CA MET A 371 25.21 11.23 -38.92
C MET A 371 25.41 12.75 -38.99
N ASP A 372 25.76 13.38 -37.86
CA ASP A 372 26.00 14.82 -37.72
C ASP A 372 24.75 15.71 -38.00
N ASN A 373 23.55 15.14 -37.96
CA ASN A 373 22.32 15.92 -38.11
C ASN A 373 21.90 16.53 -36.77
N LYS A 374 21.52 17.81 -36.78
CA LYS A 374 20.94 18.45 -35.59
C LYS A 374 19.70 17.71 -35.12
N ARG A 375 19.69 17.34 -33.85
CA ARG A 375 18.60 16.59 -33.18
C ARG A 375 17.52 17.48 -32.58
N LEU A 376 17.79 18.78 -32.47
CA LEU A 376 16.84 19.79 -31.99
C LEU A 376 16.54 20.82 -33.06
N PHE A 377 15.31 21.32 -33.06
CA PHE A 377 14.87 22.41 -33.91
C PHE A 377 14.48 23.62 -33.07
N ASN A 378 14.97 24.80 -33.45
CA ASN A 378 14.63 26.07 -32.79
C ASN A 378 13.34 26.62 -33.39
N LEU A 379 12.29 26.68 -32.59
CA LEU A 379 11.00 27.21 -33.02
C LEU A 379 11.09 28.73 -33.21
N PRO A 380 10.53 29.28 -34.30
CA PRO A 380 10.40 30.72 -34.47
C PRO A 380 9.64 31.39 -33.31
N VAL A 381 9.85 32.69 -33.12
CA VAL A 381 9.10 33.46 -32.14
C VAL A 381 7.60 33.44 -32.46
N ASN A 382 6.77 33.24 -31.44
CA ASN A 382 5.33 33.07 -31.54
C ASN A 382 4.91 31.96 -32.52
N TYR A 383 5.69 30.89 -32.61
CA TYR A 383 5.43 29.81 -33.55
C TYR A 383 4.06 29.17 -33.33
N ARG A 384 3.36 28.90 -34.43
CA ARG A 384 2.04 28.27 -34.47
C ARG A 384 2.06 27.10 -35.45
N PRO A 385 1.74 25.87 -34.99
CA PRO A 385 1.82 24.69 -35.83
C PRO A 385 0.75 24.70 -36.93
N PRO A 386 1.00 24.00 -38.05
CA PRO A 386 0.03 23.83 -39.14
C PRO A 386 -1.27 23.18 -38.66
N SER A 387 -2.35 23.43 -39.40
CA SER A 387 -3.60 22.69 -39.25
C SER A 387 -3.92 21.84 -40.48
N GLN A 388 -5.03 21.11 -40.40
CA GLN A 388 -5.59 20.35 -41.52
C GLN A 388 -6.00 21.24 -42.70
N LEU A 389 -6.25 22.54 -42.47
CA LEU A 389 -6.58 23.51 -43.52
C LEU A 389 -5.34 24.02 -44.27
N GLY A 390 -4.14 23.66 -43.82
CA GLY A 390 -2.87 23.97 -44.46
C GLY A 390 -1.87 24.67 -43.56
N VAL A 391 -0.63 24.76 -44.05
CA VAL A 391 0.53 25.30 -43.33
C VAL A 391 0.35 26.77 -42.91
N LEU A 392 -0.40 27.55 -43.69
CA LEU A 392 -0.63 28.98 -43.43
C LEU A 392 -1.85 29.28 -42.54
N ILE A 393 -2.60 28.25 -42.11
CA ILE A 393 -3.88 28.42 -41.40
C ILE A 393 -3.83 27.69 -40.04
N PRO A 394 -3.07 28.19 -39.05
CA PRO A 394 -3.07 27.58 -37.72
C PRO A 394 -4.44 27.75 -37.05
N THR A 395 -4.95 26.67 -36.46
CA THR A 395 -6.26 26.65 -35.76
C THR A 395 -6.15 26.37 -34.26
N THR A 396 -4.99 25.90 -33.80
CA THR A 396 -4.74 25.62 -32.38
C THR A 396 -4.59 26.91 -31.56
N ASP A 397 -4.95 26.80 -30.28
CA ASP A 397 -4.68 27.83 -29.27
C ASP A 397 -3.26 27.82 -28.73
N ASN A 398 -2.48 26.77 -28.99
CA ASN A 398 -1.09 26.71 -28.53
C ASN A 398 -0.19 27.64 -29.35
N ILE A 399 0.48 28.55 -28.64
CA ILE A 399 1.63 29.30 -29.15
C ILE A 399 2.89 28.71 -28.50
N TYR A 400 3.94 28.56 -29.29
CA TYR A 400 5.25 28.10 -28.85
C TYR A 400 6.27 29.22 -28.98
N ASN A 401 7.30 29.22 -28.12
CA ASN A 401 8.32 30.27 -28.07
C ASN A 401 7.69 31.68 -28.09
N ALA A 402 6.81 31.93 -27.13
CA ALA A 402 5.99 33.12 -27.06
C ALA A 402 6.82 34.36 -26.68
N ASP A 403 6.61 35.44 -27.43
CA ASP A 403 7.10 36.78 -27.11
C ASP A 403 6.04 37.82 -27.52
N PRO A 404 5.33 38.42 -26.56
CA PRO A 404 4.31 39.44 -26.85
C PRO A 404 4.82 40.70 -27.54
N SER A 405 6.13 40.96 -27.51
CA SER A 405 6.72 42.13 -28.19
C SER A 405 6.77 41.97 -29.72
N HIS A 406 6.61 40.74 -30.22
CA HIS A 406 6.62 40.41 -31.63
C HIS A 406 5.21 40.07 -32.15
N PRO A 407 4.88 40.35 -33.42
CA PRO A 407 3.58 40.00 -33.98
C PRO A 407 3.41 38.47 -34.08
N ARG A 408 2.19 37.96 -33.87
CA ARG A 408 1.92 36.52 -34.10
C ARG A 408 1.91 36.23 -35.62
N PRO A 409 2.69 35.26 -36.11
CA PRO A 409 2.73 34.90 -37.52
C PRO A 409 1.44 34.21 -37.98
N ARG A 410 1.26 34.08 -39.31
CA ARG A 410 0.18 33.32 -39.96
C ARG A 410 -1.25 33.77 -39.56
N GLN A 411 -1.47 35.08 -39.46
CA GLN A 411 -2.76 35.69 -39.08
C GLN A 411 -3.62 36.22 -40.25
N HIS A 412 -3.40 35.76 -41.47
CA HIS A 412 -4.16 36.26 -42.62
C HIS A 412 -5.65 35.89 -42.56
N TYR A 413 -5.97 34.68 -42.11
CA TYR A 413 -7.34 34.16 -42.11
C TYR A 413 -8.09 34.46 -40.79
N PRO A 414 -9.42 34.71 -40.83
CA PRO A 414 -10.22 34.96 -39.62
C PRO A 414 -10.10 33.86 -38.56
N ILE A 415 -10.12 32.59 -38.97
CA ILE A 415 -9.96 31.45 -38.05
C ILE A 415 -8.60 31.46 -37.34
N SER A 416 -7.54 31.88 -38.03
CA SER A 416 -6.21 32.02 -37.46
C SER A 416 -6.12 33.21 -36.51
N LYS A 417 -6.85 34.30 -36.75
CA LYS A 417 -6.89 35.47 -35.86
C LYS A 417 -7.57 35.16 -34.52
N ASN A 418 -8.62 34.35 -34.59
CA ASN A 418 -9.46 33.98 -33.43
C ASN A 418 -8.87 32.84 -32.59
N SER A 419 -7.78 32.22 -33.04
CA SER A 419 -7.05 31.17 -32.33
C SER A 419 -5.66 31.65 -31.89
N GLY A 420 -4.97 30.85 -31.08
CA GLY A 420 -3.60 31.09 -30.63
C GLY A 420 -3.58 32.04 -29.42
N ARG A 421 -3.72 31.50 -28.22
CA ARG A 421 -3.78 32.29 -26.99
C ARG A 421 -2.51 32.07 -26.19
N TYR A 422 -1.88 33.17 -25.79
CA TYR A 422 -0.82 33.09 -24.79
C TYR A 422 -1.37 32.52 -23.50
N LYS A 423 -0.56 31.69 -22.84
CA LYS A 423 -0.83 31.11 -21.54
C LYS A 423 -0.12 31.94 -20.47
N GLN A 424 1.10 31.58 -20.12
CA GLN A 424 1.92 32.28 -19.14
C GLN A 424 2.31 33.70 -19.60
N CYS A 425 2.44 33.91 -20.92
CA CYS A 425 2.72 35.21 -21.51
C CYS A 425 1.46 36.10 -21.69
N ALA A 426 0.27 35.67 -21.24
CA ALA A 426 -0.95 36.45 -21.40
C ALA A 426 -0.84 37.80 -20.66
N GLY A 427 -1.10 38.90 -21.37
CA GLY A 427 -1.07 40.26 -20.82
C GLY A 427 0.33 40.83 -20.53
N LYS A 428 1.39 40.11 -20.92
CA LYS A 428 2.78 40.57 -20.80
C LYS A 428 3.21 41.40 -22.00
N ARG A 429 4.24 42.22 -21.84
CA ARG A 429 4.76 43.09 -22.92
C ARG A 429 5.98 42.53 -23.64
N SER A 430 6.74 41.64 -23.01
CA SER A 430 7.94 41.01 -23.59
C SER A 430 8.12 39.57 -23.11
N ALA A 431 9.04 38.84 -23.74
CA ALA A 431 9.41 37.48 -23.37
C ALA A 431 9.96 37.37 -21.93
N GLU A 432 10.72 38.37 -21.47
CA GLU A 432 11.30 38.37 -20.12
C GLU A 432 10.21 38.45 -19.05
N GLU A 433 9.16 39.24 -19.28
CA GLU A 433 8.01 39.39 -18.39
C GLU A 433 7.16 38.10 -18.26
N CYS A 434 7.33 37.14 -19.18
CA CYS A 434 6.71 35.83 -19.08
C CYS A 434 7.31 34.98 -17.96
N GLY A 435 8.56 35.22 -17.53
CA GLY A 435 9.19 34.48 -16.44
C GLY A 435 9.51 33.02 -16.77
N CYS A 436 9.91 32.72 -18.00
CA CYS A 436 10.23 31.37 -18.45
C CYS A 436 11.56 30.84 -17.85
N THR A 437 11.45 30.05 -16.77
CA THR A 437 12.59 29.30 -16.19
C THR A 437 13.10 28.20 -17.11
N ASP A 438 14.35 27.74 -16.88
CA ASP A 438 14.94 26.64 -17.64
C ASP A 438 14.12 25.35 -17.59
N ARG A 439 13.51 25.02 -16.45
CA ARG A 439 12.61 23.87 -16.31
C ARG A 439 11.38 23.98 -17.22
N LEU A 440 10.86 25.19 -17.43
CA LEU A 440 9.72 25.42 -18.33
C LEU A 440 10.13 25.33 -19.80
N LYS A 441 11.37 25.72 -20.16
CA LYS A 441 11.89 25.60 -21.53
C LYS A 441 12.06 24.14 -21.97
N VAL A 442 12.47 23.27 -21.05
CA VAL A 442 12.62 21.82 -21.32
C VAL A 442 11.31 21.03 -21.19
N SER A 443 10.29 21.61 -20.54
CA SER A 443 9.00 20.94 -20.36
C SER A 443 8.27 20.75 -21.70
N PRO A 444 7.82 19.53 -22.03
CA PRO A 444 7.04 19.27 -23.23
C PRO A 444 5.55 19.59 -23.03
N LEU A 445 5.11 19.97 -21.84
CA LEU A 445 3.69 20.15 -21.54
C LEU A 445 3.08 21.34 -22.30
N ALA A 446 1.86 21.17 -22.82
CA ALA A 446 1.11 22.15 -23.57
C ALA A 446 0.86 23.42 -22.75
N ILE A 447 0.66 23.28 -21.44
CA ILE A 447 0.49 24.41 -20.52
C ILE A 447 1.74 25.32 -20.48
N ASN A 448 2.92 24.76 -20.78
CA ASN A 448 4.21 25.45 -20.82
C ASN A 448 4.66 25.77 -22.25
N SER A 449 3.79 25.61 -23.26
CA SER A 449 4.18 25.81 -24.66
C SER A 449 4.76 27.19 -24.92
N ASP A 450 4.26 28.24 -24.25
CA ASP A 450 4.78 29.60 -24.34
C ASP A 450 6.30 29.66 -24.13
N CYS A 451 6.82 28.90 -23.17
CA CYS A 451 8.24 28.89 -22.83
C CYS A 451 9.08 27.90 -23.67
N ARG A 452 8.42 27.08 -24.50
CA ARG A 452 9.07 26.01 -25.24
C ARG A 452 9.72 26.55 -26.51
N GLN A 453 11.04 26.65 -26.49
CA GLN A 453 11.83 27.24 -27.58
C GLN A 453 12.37 26.20 -28.57
N ARG A 454 12.64 24.98 -28.09
CA ARG A 454 13.32 23.93 -28.86
C ARG A 454 12.60 22.60 -28.71
N VAL A 455 12.55 21.81 -29.78
CA VAL A 455 11.82 20.54 -29.88
C VAL A 455 12.65 19.48 -30.60
N LEU A 456 12.31 18.19 -30.45
CA LEU A 456 13.00 17.11 -31.18
C LEU A 456 12.84 17.32 -32.68
N ARG A 457 13.92 17.18 -33.44
CA ARG A 457 13.94 17.26 -34.89
C ARG A 457 14.06 15.87 -35.48
N LEU A 458 13.17 15.53 -36.40
CA LEU A 458 13.26 14.36 -37.27
C LEU A 458 13.17 14.79 -38.73
N THR A 459 13.82 14.04 -39.62
CA THR A 459 13.80 14.29 -41.06
C THR A 459 12.65 13.52 -41.72
N PHE A 460 11.97 14.14 -42.68
CA PHE A 460 10.93 13.46 -43.47
C PHE A 460 11.53 12.35 -44.37
N PRO A 461 10.85 11.20 -44.56
CA PRO A 461 9.62 10.77 -43.91
C PRO A 461 9.89 10.18 -42.52
N VAL A 462 8.97 10.40 -41.58
CA VAL A 462 9.02 9.75 -40.25
C VAL A 462 8.11 8.54 -40.26
N THR A 463 8.69 7.35 -40.40
CA THR A 463 7.99 6.06 -40.38
C THR A 463 8.35 5.29 -39.12
N ASP A 464 7.33 4.75 -38.45
CA ASP A 464 7.46 3.82 -37.31
C ASP A 464 8.36 4.33 -36.18
N PHE A 465 8.23 5.61 -35.82
CA PHE A 465 8.99 6.20 -34.73
C PHE A 465 8.58 5.58 -33.39
N ASN A 466 9.54 4.97 -32.70
CA ASN A 466 9.32 4.28 -31.43
C ASN A 466 9.11 5.26 -30.27
N ILE A 467 8.04 5.05 -29.51
CA ILE A 467 7.77 5.77 -28.26
C ILE A 467 7.89 4.80 -27.09
N THR A 468 8.97 4.93 -26.34
CA THR A 468 9.28 4.14 -25.15
C THR A 468 8.93 4.90 -23.88
N LEU A 469 7.99 4.37 -23.11
CA LEU A 469 7.45 4.98 -21.90
C LEU A 469 7.89 4.21 -20.66
N PHE A 470 8.21 4.93 -19.60
CA PHE A 470 8.59 4.38 -18.31
C PHE A 470 7.74 4.99 -17.20
N LEU A 471 7.43 4.20 -16.19
CA LEU A 471 6.97 4.68 -14.88
C LEU A 471 8.17 5.14 -14.09
N ARG A 472 8.15 6.41 -13.67
CA ARG A 472 9.17 7.02 -12.82
C ARG A 472 8.56 7.39 -11.48
N ARG A 473 9.30 7.09 -10.40
CA ARG A 473 8.97 7.45 -9.02
C ARG A 473 10.25 7.81 -8.29
N THR A 474 10.18 8.82 -7.43
CA THR A 474 11.32 9.27 -6.63
C THR A 474 11.91 8.11 -5.82
N ASN A 475 13.24 7.94 -5.86
CA ASN A 475 13.98 6.87 -5.16
C ASN A 475 13.67 5.43 -5.61
N HIS A 476 13.05 5.25 -6.79
CA HIS A 476 12.86 3.94 -7.41
C HIS A 476 13.49 3.93 -8.80
N ALA A 477 13.89 2.74 -9.27
CA ALA A 477 14.33 2.56 -10.65
C ALA A 477 13.15 2.76 -11.61
N ASP A 478 13.43 3.34 -12.78
CA ASP A 478 12.44 3.47 -13.85
C ASP A 478 12.00 2.08 -14.32
N GLN A 479 10.68 1.88 -14.43
CA GLN A 479 10.09 0.61 -14.87
C GLN A 479 9.43 0.80 -16.25
N PRO A 480 9.66 -0.07 -17.23
CA PRO A 480 8.96 0.02 -18.52
C PRO A 480 7.44 0.00 -18.32
N LEU A 481 6.72 0.90 -19.01
CA LEU A 481 5.27 0.92 -18.99
C LEU A 481 4.76 -0.20 -19.91
N CYS A 482 4.22 -1.28 -19.33
CA CYS A 482 3.73 -2.46 -20.05
C CYS A 482 2.34 -2.90 -19.56
N SER A 483 1.75 -3.94 -20.16
CA SER A 483 0.47 -4.50 -19.71
C SER A 483 0.51 -4.83 -18.20
N PRO A 484 -0.49 -4.42 -17.40
CA PRO A 484 -1.88 -4.08 -17.78
C PRO A 484 -2.14 -2.59 -18.08
N TYR A 485 -1.11 -1.74 -18.15
CA TYR A 485 -1.32 -0.34 -18.51
C TYR A 485 -1.61 -0.23 -20.01
N PHE A 486 -2.68 0.49 -20.35
CA PHE A 486 -3.00 0.84 -21.72
C PHE A 486 -3.06 2.35 -21.85
N VAL A 487 -2.69 2.84 -23.03
CA VAL A 487 -2.58 4.28 -23.30
C VAL A 487 -3.48 4.69 -24.44
N THR A 488 -3.89 5.95 -24.38
CA THR A 488 -4.48 6.67 -25.51
C THR A 488 -3.45 7.67 -26.02
N VAL A 489 -3.48 7.93 -27.33
CA VAL A 489 -2.59 8.90 -27.98
C VAL A 489 -3.45 9.93 -28.67
N THR A 490 -3.22 11.21 -28.38
CA THR A 490 -3.96 12.34 -28.95
C THR A 490 -2.99 13.40 -29.45
N GLU A 491 -3.31 14.07 -30.56
CA GLU A 491 -2.52 15.21 -31.05
C GLU A 491 -3.13 16.51 -30.54
N VAL A 492 -2.36 17.24 -29.73
CA VAL A 492 -2.79 18.39 -28.94
C VAL A 492 -3.17 19.60 -29.80
N ASN A 493 -2.64 19.68 -31.03
CA ASN A 493 -2.92 20.77 -31.98
C ASN A 493 -3.98 20.39 -33.04
N ASN A 494 -4.66 19.26 -32.86
CA ASN A 494 -5.70 18.72 -33.74
C ASN A 494 -5.22 18.45 -35.19
N ARG A 495 -3.96 18.04 -35.36
CA ARG A 495 -3.44 17.54 -36.64
C ARG A 495 -3.89 16.10 -36.88
N THR A 496 -4.10 15.74 -38.15
CA THR A 496 -4.50 14.38 -38.57
C THR A 496 -3.49 13.70 -39.49
N SER A 497 -2.42 14.39 -39.87
CA SER A 497 -1.36 13.87 -40.74
C SER A 497 -0.38 12.96 -40.00
N TRP A 498 -0.90 12.02 -39.20
CA TRP A 498 -0.16 11.06 -38.39
C TRP A 498 -1.02 9.82 -38.13
N LYS A 499 -0.38 8.72 -37.74
CA LYS A 499 -1.08 7.50 -37.32
C LYS A 499 -0.21 6.69 -36.37
N VAL A 500 -0.84 6.01 -35.41
CA VAL A 500 -0.18 4.91 -34.67
C VAL A 500 -0.06 3.71 -35.60
N THR A 501 1.17 3.31 -35.94
CA THR A 501 1.45 2.24 -36.92
C THR A 501 1.81 0.91 -36.28
N GLY A 502 2.24 0.92 -35.02
CA GLY A 502 2.63 -0.29 -34.29
C GLY A 502 2.27 -0.22 -32.82
N THR A 503 1.87 -1.36 -32.28
CA THR A 503 1.68 -1.63 -30.84
C THR A 503 1.66 -3.15 -30.67
N HIS A 504 2.24 -3.68 -29.60
CA HIS A 504 2.19 -5.12 -29.34
C HIS A 504 0.77 -5.53 -28.96
N ALA A 505 0.11 -6.32 -29.82
CA ALA A 505 -1.23 -6.82 -29.53
C ALA A 505 -1.20 -7.81 -28.37
N THR A 506 -2.14 -7.65 -27.43
CA THR A 506 -2.34 -8.60 -26.33
C THR A 506 -3.82 -8.97 -26.24
N PRO A 507 -4.17 -10.23 -25.89
CA PRO A 507 -5.58 -10.64 -25.77
C PRO A 507 -6.38 -9.77 -24.79
N THR A 508 -5.71 -9.25 -23.75
CA THR A 508 -6.30 -8.36 -22.75
C THR A 508 -6.68 -7.00 -23.35
N MET A 509 -5.81 -6.45 -24.21
CA MET A 509 -6.07 -5.20 -24.92
C MET A 509 -7.28 -5.31 -25.82
N ASP A 510 -7.40 -6.39 -26.60
CA ASP A 510 -8.51 -6.57 -27.54
C ASP A 510 -9.86 -6.69 -26.81
N ARG A 511 -9.88 -7.42 -25.68
CA ARG A 511 -11.06 -7.46 -24.79
C ARG A 511 -11.40 -6.10 -24.21
N MET A 512 -10.40 -5.34 -23.77
CA MET A 512 -10.64 -4.00 -23.22
C MET A 512 -11.10 -3.00 -24.29
N ARG A 513 -10.59 -3.11 -25.52
CA ARG A 513 -11.06 -2.30 -26.64
C ARG A 513 -12.54 -2.54 -26.89
N GLN A 514 -12.97 -3.80 -26.94
CA GLN A 514 -14.39 -4.16 -27.08
C GLN A 514 -15.24 -3.64 -25.92
N TYR A 515 -14.75 -3.76 -24.68
CA TYR A 515 -15.49 -3.33 -23.50
C TYR A 515 -15.63 -1.79 -23.40
N LEU A 516 -14.62 -1.05 -23.88
CA LEU A 516 -14.56 0.42 -23.76
C LEU A 516 -14.92 1.14 -25.06
N GLU A 517 -15.35 0.43 -26.10
CA GLU A 517 -15.65 0.98 -27.43
C GLU A 517 -16.66 2.13 -27.36
N ASP A 518 -17.68 2.01 -26.52
CA ASP A 518 -18.71 3.04 -26.33
C ASP A 518 -18.30 4.17 -25.35
N SER A 519 -17.23 3.98 -24.57
CA SER A 519 -16.84 4.89 -23.48
C SER A 519 -15.59 5.73 -23.78
N LEU A 520 -14.77 5.31 -24.74
CA LEU A 520 -13.55 6.01 -25.13
C LEU A 520 -13.68 6.58 -26.54
N GLU A 521 -13.50 7.90 -26.66
CA GLU A 521 -13.45 8.58 -27.97
C GLU A 521 -12.21 8.17 -28.78
N ASN A 522 -11.15 7.69 -28.11
CA ASN A 522 -9.86 7.39 -28.72
C ASN A 522 -9.52 5.89 -28.65
N ASN A 523 -8.78 5.43 -29.66
CA ASN A 523 -8.29 4.07 -29.72
C ASN A 523 -7.33 3.74 -28.56
N LEU A 524 -7.45 2.50 -28.08
CA LEU A 524 -6.60 1.94 -27.03
C LEU A 524 -5.37 1.24 -27.62
N TYR A 525 -4.20 1.55 -27.06
CA TYR A 525 -2.91 0.98 -27.46
C TYR A 525 -2.17 0.36 -26.27
N ASN A 526 -1.40 -0.70 -26.55
CA ASN A 526 -0.38 -1.18 -25.63
C ASN A 526 0.82 -0.22 -25.71
N PRO A 527 1.30 0.33 -24.58
CA PRO A 527 2.51 1.16 -24.55
C PRO A 527 3.74 0.40 -25.05
N GLU A 528 3.76 -0.93 -24.95
CA GLU A 528 4.83 -1.75 -25.51
C GLU A 528 4.74 -1.82 -27.04
N GLY A 529 5.86 -1.52 -27.71
CA GLY A 529 5.93 -1.48 -29.17
C GLY A 529 5.15 -0.32 -29.79
N LEU A 530 4.84 0.74 -29.02
CA LEU A 530 4.12 1.90 -29.53
C LEU A 530 4.95 2.64 -30.59
N GLN A 531 4.41 2.73 -31.81
CA GLN A 531 5.04 3.37 -32.96
C GLN A 531 4.12 4.40 -33.60
N ILE A 532 4.66 5.56 -33.93
CA ILE A 532 3.93 6.63 -34.61
C ILE A 532 4.61 6.96 -35.94
N SER A 533 3.82 7.07 -37.00
CA SER A 533 4.25 7.61 -38.29
C SER A 533 3.68 9.00 -38.52
N LEU A 534 4.48 9.90 -39.09
CA LEU A 534 4.11 11.29 -39.38
C LEU A 534 4.18 11.51 -40.90
N TYR A 535 3.05 11.87 -41.49
CA TYR A 535 2.92 12.11 -42.93
C TYR A 535 2.97 13.59 -43.31
N GLY A 536 2.91 14.48 -42.32
CA GLY A 536 3.00 15.92 -42.50
C GLY A 536 4.35 16.49 -42.06
N SER A 537 4.54 17.79 -42.30
CA SER A 537 5.74 18.54 -41.93
C SER A 537 5.55 19.41 -40.69
N GLU A 538 6.62 20.00 -40.18
CA GLU A 538 6.66 20.89 -39.00
C GLU A 538 6.25 20.19 -37.68
N LEU A 539 5.75 20.95 -36.69
CA LEU A 539 5.56 20.50 -35.32
C LEU A 539 4.30 19.63 -35.11
N PHE A 540 4.49 18.45 -34.53
CA PHE A 540 3.47 17.60 -33.93
C PHE A 540 3.63 17.60 -32.41
N HIS A 541 2.51 17.55 -31.70
CA HIS A 541 2.48 17.50 -30.25
C HIS A 541 1.53 16.39 -29.79
N PHE A 542 2.09 15.31 -29.25
CA PHE A 542 1.32 14.17 -28.76
C PHE A 542 1.14 14.25 -27.26
N ARG A 543 -0.08 13.98 -26.80
CA ARG A 543 -0.40 13.67 -25.41
C ARG A 543 -0.70 12.18 -25.31
N ILE A 544 0.02 11.52 -24.43
CA ILE A 544 -0.12 10.10 -24.15
C ILE A 544 -0.62 9.96 -22.72
N SER A 545 -1.75 9.28 -22.55
CA SER A 545 -2.42 9.17 -21.26
C SER A 545 -2.78 7.72 -20.94
N VAL A 546 -2.42 7.27 -19.74
CA VAL A 546 -2.86 5.96 -19.23
C VAL A 546 -4.34 6.03 -18.93
N ILE A 547 -5.10 5.00 -19.32
CA ILE A 547 -6.54 4.97 -19.06
C ILE A 547 -6.85 4.91 -17.55
N PRO A 548 -7.98 5.48 -17.11
CA PRO A 548 -8.39 5.40 -15.72
C PRO A 548 -8.70 3.96 -15.29
N GLY A 549 -8.53 3.66 -14.01
CA GLY A 549 -8.94 2.38 -13.39
C GLY A 549 -7.85 1.32 -13.26
N VAL A 550 -6.72 1.47 -13.97
CA VAL A 550 -5.50 0.67 -13.75
C VAL A 550 -4.55 1.35 -12.77
N VAL A 551 -4.65 2.68 -12.68
CA VAL A 551 -3.97 3.55 -11.71
C VAL A 551 -4.96 4.52 -11.10
N LEU A 552 -4.66 5.02 -9.90
CA LEU A 552 -5.52 5.97 -9.17
C LEU A 552 -5.15 7.44 -9.42
N CYS A 553 -4.28 7.71 -10.39
CA CYS A 553 -3.88 9.05 -10.83
C CYS A 553 -3.81 9.15 -12.34
N ASP A 554 -3.91 10.39 -12.82
CA ASP A 554 -3.80 10.73 -14.22
C ASP A 554 -2.32 10.72 -14.62
N LEU A 555 -1.89 9.63 -15.24
CA LEU A 555 -0.54 9.50 -15.76
C LEU A 555 -0.54 9.99 -17.21
N VAL A 556 0.09 11.14 -17.43
CA VAL A 556 0.14 11.82 -18.72
C VAL A 556 1.59 12.20 -19.04
N GLU A 557 2.00 11.97 -20.27
CA GLU A 557 3.24 12.47 -20.84
C GLU A 557 2.94 13.17 -22.18
N GLU A 558 3.71 14.19 -22.51
CA GLU A 558 3.60 14.89 -23.78
C GLU A 558 4.92 14.84 -24.57
N VAL A 559 4.84 14.64 -25.88
CA VAL A 559 6.00 14.50 -26.77
C VAL A 559 5.85 15.44 -27.95
N GLN A 560 6.89 16.22 -28.24
CA GLN A 560 6.89 17.22 -29.30
C GLN A 560 7.96 16.89 -30.34
N ILE A 561 7.55 16.79 -31.61
CA ILE A 561 8.38 16.36 -32.73
C ILE A 561 8.21 17.34 -33.88
N TYR A 562 9.30 17.91 -34.37
CA TYR A 562 9.34 18.75 -35.56
C TYR A 562 9.87 17.94 -36.75
N VAL A 563 9.05 17.81 -37.78
CA VAL A 563 9.41 17.13 -39.03
C VAL A 563 10.00 18.14 -40.01
N ALA A 564 11.31 18.04 -40.22
CA ALA A 564 12.08 18.90 -41.11
C ALA A 564 12.16 18.32 -42.53
N GLU A 565 12.57 19.19 -43.47
CA GLU A 565 12.88 18.83 -44.86
C GLU A 565 11.76 18.09 -45.59
N PRO A 566 10.51 18.62 -45.57
CA PRO A 566 9.46 18.01 -46.36
C PRO A 566 9.80 18.08 -47.85
N PRO A 567 9.36 17.11 -48.66
CA PRO A 567 9.51 17.16 -50.09
C PRO A 567 8.85 18.43 -50.63
N LEU A 568 9.45 19.03 -51.66
CA LEU A 568 8.92 20.22 -52.32
C LEU A 568 7.46 19.97 -52.73
N ALA A 569 6.56 20.86 -52.33
CA ALA A 569 5.19 20.83 -52.82
C ALA A 569 5.22 21.12 -54.33
N PHE A 570 4.76 20.17 -55.14
CA PHE A 570 4.70 20.26 -56.61
C PHE A 570 6.07 20.34 -57.31
N PRO A 571 6.91 19.29 -57.23
CA PRO A 571 8.20 19.26 -57.92
C PRO A 571 8.05 19.41 -59.43
N THR A 572 6.91 18.98 -59.97
CA THR A 572 6.58 19.05 -61.41
C THR A 572 6.56 20.47 -61.94
N GLN A 573 6.02 21.46 -61.21
CA GLN A 573 5.93 22.83 -61.71
C GLN A 573 7.29 23.54 -61.69
N HIS A 574 8.09 23.29 -60.64
CA HIS A 574 9.48 23.76 -60.60
C HIS A 574 10.34 23.10 -61.68
N LEU A 575 10.17 21.80 -61.90
CA LEU A 575 10.89 21.07 -62.96
C LEU A 575 10.48 21.60 -64.35
N VAL A 576 9.20 21.81 -64.61
CA VAL A 576 8.69 22.37 -65.88
C VAL A 576 9.22 23.79 -66.11
N ASN A 577 9.19 24.66 -65.08
CA ASN A 577 9.71 26.02 -65.20
C ASN A 577 11.22 26.05 -65.47
N ASN A 578 12.00 25.22 -64.77
CA ASN A 578 13.45 25.12 -64.98
C ASN A 578 13.77 24.57 -66.37
N MET A 579 13.06 23.52 -66.82
CA MET A 579 13.22 22.96 -68.16
C MET A 579 12.85 23.98 -69.24
N ALA A 580 11.76 24.72 -69.08
CA ALA A 580 11.35 25.77 -70.00
C ALA A 580 12.39 26.91 -70.07
N ALA A 581 12.94 27.33 -68.93
CA ALA A 581 13.98 28.35 -68.86
C ALA A 581 15.28 27.89 -69.54
N ILE A 582 15.70 26.64 -69.32
CA ILE A 582 16.89 26.05 -69.97
C ILE A 582 16.70 25.98 -71.50
N ILE A 583 15.54 25.52 -71.96
CA ILE A 583 15.23 25.43 -73.40
C ILE A 583 15.20 26.82 -74.03
N LEU A 584 14.52 27.79 -73.40
CA LEU A 584 14.42 29.16 -73.92
C LEU A 584 15.79 29.86 -73.92
N GLY A 585 16.57 29.71 -72.85
CA GLY A 585 17.93 30.22 -72.76
C GLY A 585 18.87 29.59 -73.78
N GLY A 586 18.75 28.27 -74.00
CA GLY A 586 19.50 27.55 -75.02
C GLY A 586 19.16 27.99 -76.44
N LEU A 587 17.87 28.20 -76.74
CA LEU A 587 17.41 28.71 -78.03
C LEU A 587 17.87 30.16 -78.28
N LEU A 588 17.84 31.02 -77.25
CA LEU A 588 18.35 32.38 -77.33
C LEU A 588 19.86 32.42 -77.56
N LEU A 589 20.63 31.58 -76.85
CA LEU A 589 22.08 31.46 -77.04
C LEU A 589 22.41 30.92 -78.44
N PHE A 590 21.69 29.91 -78.90
CA PHE A 590 21.86 29.34 -80.23
C PHE A 590 21.52 30.37 -81.33
N GLY A 591 20.44 31.13 -81.15
CA GLY A 591 20.08 32.24 -82.03
C GLY A 591 21.14 33.34 -82.06
N PHE A 592 21.68 33.72 -80.89
CA PHE A 592 22.78 34.68 -80.79
C PHE A 592 24.03 34.20 -81.52
N LEU A 593 24.43 32.94 -81.35
CA LEU A 593 25.59 32.36 -82.02
C LEU A 593 25.42 32.30 -83.55
N LEU A 594 24.21 32.02 -84.05
CA LEU A 594 23.91 32.04 -85.48
C LEU A 594 24.02 33.45 -86.08
N ILE A 595 23.49 34.45 -85.37
CA ILE A 595 23.58 35.87 -85.78
C ILE A 595 25.03 36.36 -85.73
N TYR A 596 25.78 36.01 -84.67
CA TYR A 596 27.18 36.40 -84.50
C TYR A 596 28.11 35.80 -85.56
N ASN A 597 27.85 34.57 -86.00
CA ASN A 597 28.63 33.89 -87.04
C ASN A 597 28.17 34.19 -88.49
N GLY A 598 27.26 35.17 -88.69
CA GLY A 598 26.83 35.61 -90.02
C GLY A 598 25.99 34.60 -90.80
N VAL A 599 25.37 33.63 -90.14
CA VAL A 599 24.53 32.60 -90.76
C VAL A 599 23.08 33.10 -90.82
N ALA A 600 22.48 33.13 -92.02
CA ALA A 600 21.09 33.54 -92.18
C ALA A 600 20.12 32.63 -91.41
N MET A 601 19.19 33.25 -90.67
CA MET A 601 18.17 32.55 -89.88
C MET A 601 17.40 31.53 -90.76
N PRO A 602 17.21 30.28 -90.29
CA PRO A 602 16.50 29.28 -91.07
C PRO A 602 15.04 29.67 -91.28
N THR A 603 14.60 29.72 -92.54
CA THR A 603 13.22 30.02 -92.92
C THR A 603 12.26 28.89 -92.55
N MET A 604 10.97 29.23 -92.35
CA MET A 604 9.90 28.30 -91.94
C MET A 604 9.75 27.04 -92.83
N SER A 605 10.26 27.06 -94.07
CA SER A 605 10.32 25.90 -94.96
C SER A 605 11.31 24.83 -94.51
N SER A 606 12.43 25.21 -93.90
CA SER A 606 13.53 24.31 -93.50
C SER A 606 13.24 23.55 -92.20
N ILE A 607 12.41 24.11 -91.32
CA ILE A 607 11.99 23.48 -90.06
C ILE A 607 10.95 22.38 -90.31
N LYS A 608 10.05 22.59 -91.29
CA LYS A 608 9.02 21.59 -91.68
C LYS A 608 9.60 20.34 -92.33
N THR A 609 10.75 20.44 -93.01
CA THR A 609 11.46 19.28 -93.59
C THR A 609 12.19 18.45 -92.54
N LEU A 610 12.66 19.06 -91.45
CA LEU A 610 13.31 18.34 -90.34
C LEU A 610 12.30 17.53 -89.52
N LEU A 611 11.13 18.10 -89.21
CA LEU A 611 10.08 17.45 -88.41
C LEU A 611 9.36 16.29 -89.12
N LYS A 612 9.43 16.21 -90.46
CA LYS A 612 8.81 15.11 -91.23
C LYS A 612 9.62 13.81 -91.26
N LYS A 613 10.86 13.78 -90.75
CA LYS A 613 11.79 12.66 -90.98
C LYS A 613 11.79 11.51 -89.95
N HIS A 614 10.92 11.50 -88.94
CA HIS A 614 10.79 10.34 -88.05
C HIS A 614 9.34 9.92 -87.80
N LYS A 615 8.86 8.96 -88.59
CA LYS A 615 7.86 7.97 -88.15
C LYS A 615 8.62 6.66 -87.91
N PRO A 616 8.74 6.14 -86.68
CA PRO A 616 9.22 4.80 -86.45
C PRO A 616 8.09 3.78 -86.69
N THR A 617 8.38 2.79 -87.55
CA THR A 617 7.58 1.60 -87.79
C THR A 617 7.66 0.68 -86.57
N ILE A 618 6.53 0.35 -85.95
CA ILE A 618 6.45 -0.68 -84.91
C ILE A 618 6.02 -2.00 -85.58
N SER A 619 6.89 -3.01 -85.51
CA SER A 619 6.60 -4.40 -85.86
C SER A 619 6.40 -5.23 -84.58
N PRO A 620 5.47 -6.21 -84.55
CA PRO A 620 5.17 -6.97 -83.35
C PRO A 620 6.02 -8.25 -83.27
N THR A 621 6.61 -8.55 -82.10
CA THR A 621 7.16 -9.89 -81.83
C THR A 621 6.82 -10.40 -80.43
N ARG A 622 5.76 -11.21 -80.44
CA ARG A 622 5.53 -12.50 -79.76
C ARG A 622 6.45 -12.94 -78.61
N THR A 623 5.78 -13.16 -77.49
CA THR A 623 5.98 -14.13 -76.40
C THR A 623 6.72 -15.42 -76.78
N GLN A 624 7.72 -15.79 -75.96
CA GLN A 624 8.23 -17.17 -75.87
C GLN A 624 8.32 -17.57 -74.40
N LYS A 625 7.56 -18.60 -74.02
CA LYS A 625 7.64 -19.32 -72.74
C LYS A 625 8.89 -20.21 -72.73
N SER A 626 9.60 -20.26 -71.61
CA SER A 626 10.28 -21.48 -71.16
C SER A 626 10.10 -21.63 -69.65
N THR A 627 10.14 -22.89 -69.24
CA THR A 627 9.57 -23.49 -68.02
C THR A 627 10.71 -24.00 -67.12
N MET A 628 10.42 -24.14 -65.82
CA MET A 628 11.12 -24.96 -64.80
C MET A 628 12.53 -24.48 -64.37
N THR A 629 12.96 -24.54 -63.11
CA THR A 629 12.88 -25.68 -62.15
C THR A 629 13.20 -25.23 -60.71
N GLN A 630 12.69 -25.98 -59.73
CA GLN A 630 13.10 -25.98 -58.32
C GLN A 630 14.55 -26.46 -58.11
N GLY A 631 15.20 -26.03 -57.01
CA GLY A 631 16.38 -26.65 -56.40
C GLY A 631 17.09 -25.72 -55.39
N PRO A 632 17.67 -26.22 -54.29
CA PRO A 632 17.64 -25.57 -52.97
C PRO A 632 18.95 -24.86 -52.56
N GLU A 633 18.82 -23.86 -51.67
CA GLU A 633 19.59 -23.66 -50.43
C GLU A 633 18.88 -22.65 -49.52
#